data_AF-A0A4Q3ZDR6-F1
#
_entry.id   AF-A0A4Q3ZDR6-F1
#
_cell.length_a   1.000
_cell.length_b   1.000
_cell.length_c   1.000
_cell.angle_alpha   90.00
_cell.angle_beta   90.00
_cell.angle_gamma   90.00
#
_symmetry.space_group_name_H-M   'P 1'
#
loop_
_entity.id
_entity.type
_entity.pdbx_description
1 polymer ?
#
loop_
_entity_poly.entity_id
_entity_poly.type
_entity_poly.pdbx_seq_one_letter_code
_entity_poly.pdbx_strand_id
1 'polypeptide(L)'
;MNRASSLESSGHPVATADLVAEIRDFAGFGRATDVEDVDGIRYFVNEFWTSAQRKSHAIHEISYRACFKAQLPEFFIARLTRAGDTVHDPFMGRGTTPVQAALMGRRALGNDINPLSVLLTRPRLASVSLGDVMAALETIDWSGGRIGRTDLLAFYHPTTLRRLEALRAWLAARAPLGSTEVDPVADWIRMVALGRLSGHSSGFFSGRSMPPNQAVSIRSQLRINERLRQSPPKRDVARIIARKTRSLLRDGSAAAAVGSRLLTGHASRTPQIADGSVDLVVTSPPFLDIVHYAADNWLRCWFAGIDPDRVAIDMHRTEEAWTDMVASVLGEQARILRSGGHVAFEVGEVRSGRVLLERLVWRAAEGLPFERLGVMVNDQDFTKTANCWGVANGSKGTNSNRIVLLRRI
;
A
#
# COMPACT_ATOMS: atom_id res chain seq x y z
N MET A 1 -19.74 19.47 18.82
CA MET A 1 -18.99 20.74 18.71
C MET A 1 -17.75 20.47 17.89
N ASN A 2 -17.80 20.86 16.62
CA ASN A 2 -16.73 20.70 15.63
C ASN A 2 -15.61 21.70 15.89
N ARG A 3 -14.36 21.23 15.94
CA ARG A 3 -13.20 22.05 15.54
C ARG A 3 -12.71 21.50 14.21
N ALA A 4 -13.32 21.99 13.14
CA ALA A 4 -12.65 22.05 11.85
C ALA A 4 -11.43 22.97 12.06
N SER A 5 -10.24 22.39 11.97
CA SER A 5 -9.01 23.17 11.93
C SER A 5 -8.96 23.89 10.59
N SER A 6 -9.09 25.21 10.66
CA SER A 6 -8.87 26.18 9.59
C SER A 6 -7.50 25.96 8.93
N LEU A 7 -7.51 25.43 7.70
CA LEU A 7 -6.43 25.61 6.75
C LEU A 7 -6.69 26.93 6.02
N GLU A 8 -6.25 28.02 6.63
CA GLU A 8 -6.15 29.31 5.94
C GLU A 8 -4.91 29.31 5.06
N SER A 9 -5.12 29.77 3.83
CA SER A 9 -4.10 29.99 2.81
C SER A 9 -3.21 31.19 3.18
N SER A 10 -2.04 30.93 3.75
CA SER A 10 -0.95 31.91 3.76
C SER A 10 0.03 31.54 2.65
N GLY A 11 0.13 32.41 1.63
CA GLY A 11 1.20 32.34 0.65
C GLY A 11 2.56 32.41 1.34
N HIS A 12 3.28 31.29 1.32
CA HIS A 12 4.69 31.24 1.69
C HIS A 12 5.52 30.91 0.44
N PRO A 13 6.54 31.71 0.10
CA PRO A 13 7.52 31.30 -0.88
C PRO A 13 8.33 30.17 -0.23
N VAL A 14 8.09 28.93 -0.63
CA VAL A 14 8.91 27.80 -0.15
C VAL A 14 10.23 27.87 -0.89
N ALA A 15 11.24 28.49 -0.28
CA ALA A 15 12.61 28.05 -0.47
C ALA A 15 12.63 26.54 -0.24
N THR A 16 13.22 25.76 -1.15
CA THR A 16 13.46 24.33 -0.93
C THR A 16 14.27 24.19 0.36
N ALA A 17 13.59 23.99 1.48
CA ALA A 17 14.22 23.78 2.77
C ALA A 17 15.16 22.59 2.63
N ASP A 18 16.36 22.72 3.15
CA ASP A 18 17.31 21.62 3.20
C ASP A 18 16.70 20.51 4.07
N LEU A 19 16.20 19.45 3.43
CA LEU A 19 15.59 18.30 4.10
C LEU A 19 16.50 17.74 5.17
N VAL A 20 17.81 17.71 4.92
CA VAL A 20 18.80 17.18 5.87
C VAL A 20 18.87 18.07 7.11
N ALA A 21 18.89 19.39 6.93
CA ALA A 21 18.83 20.33 8.05
C ALA A 21 17.52 20.18 8.83
N GLU A 22 16.38 20.07 8.16
CA GLU A 22 15.08 19.90 8.84
C GLU A 22 15.02 18.60 9.64
N ILE A 23 15.51 17.50 9.08
CA ILE A 23 15.56 16.20 9.76
C ILE A 23 16.50 16.26 10.98
N ARG A 24 17.69 16.86 10.81
CA ARG A 24 18.67 17.03 11.89
C ARG A 24 18.13 17.90 13.03
N ASP A 25 17.40 18.95 12.70
CA ASP A 25 16.92 19.93 13.67
C ASP A 25 15.51 19.57 14.21
N PHE A 26 14.97 18.41 13.82
CA PHE A 26 13.64 17.94 14.22
C PHE A 26 13.56 17.63 15.72
N ALA A 27 12.55 18.20 16.39
CA ALA A 27 12.28 18.00 17.82
C ALA A 27 10.78 17.82 18.15
N GLY A 28 9.96 17.44 17.16
CA GLY A 28 8.50 17.50 17.22
C GLY A 28 7.82 16.64 18.30
N PHE A 29 8.53 15.66 18.88
CA PHE A 29 8.02 14.77 19.94
C PHE A 29 8.86 14.82 21.22
N GLY A 30 9.51 15.96 21.49
CA GLY A 30 10.27 16.18 22.73
C GLY A 30 11.64 15.51 22.78
N ARG A 31 12.10 14.97 21.64
CA ARG A 31 13.43 14.39 21.44
C ARG A 31 14.09 15.05 20.23
N ALA A 32 15.31 15.55 20.40
CA ALA A 32 16.14 16.01 19.29
C ALA A 32 16.64 14.81 18.46
N THR A 33 16.81 15.01 17.16
CA THR A 33 17.33 13.95 16.28
C THR A 33 18.75 13.59 16.68
N ASP A 34 18.98 12.30 16.89
CA ASP A 34 20.31 11.75 17.10
C ASP A 34 20.98 11.55 15.75
N VAL A 35 22.25 11.93 15.65
CA VAL A 35 23.01 11.88 14.40
C VAL A 35 24.25 11.06 14.62
N GLU A 36 24.34 9.95 13.90
CA GLU A 36 25.45 9.02 14.01
C GLU A 36 26.05 8.70 12.64
N ASP A 37 27.32 8.30 12.66
CA ASP A 37 28.05 7.82 11.49
C ASP A 37 28.46 6.39 11.67
N VAL A 38 28.01 5.54 10.75
CA VAL A 38 28.33 4.12 10.80
C VAL A 38 28.79 3.69 9.42
N ASP A 39 30.06 3.31 9.33
CA ASP A 39 30.72 2.85 8.08
C ASP A 39 30.56 3.83 6.91
N GLY A 40 30.69 5.13 7.18
CA GLY A 40 30.59 6.19 6.17
C GLY A 40 29.16 6.55 5.75
N ILE A 41 28.14 6.04 6.45
CA ILE A 41 26.74 6.39 6.25
C ILE A 41 26.27 7.24 7.43
N ARG A 42 25.72 8.41 7.13
CA ARG A 42 25.07 9.28 8.12
C ARG A 42 23.66 8.78 8.42
N TYR A 43 23.36 8.54 9.69
CA TYR A 43 22.03 8.20 10.18
C TYR A 43 21.41 9.36 10.96
N PHE A 44 20.10 9.53 10.81
CA PHE A 44 19.27 10.49 11.55
C PHE A 44 18.17 9.72 12.28
N VAL A 45 18.27 9.59 13.60
CA VAL A 45 17.40 8.73 14.41
C VAL A 45 16.48 9.57 15.28
N ASN A 46 15.16 9.44 15.07
CA ASN A 46 14.14 10.10 15.89
C ASN A 46 12.77 9.40 15.74
N GLU A 47 11.78 9.83 16.53
CA GLU A 47 10.36 9.62 16.20
C GLU A 47 9.93 10.79 15.30
N PHE A 48 9.71 10.55 14.01
CA PHE A 48 9.41 11.62 13.04
C PHE A 48 7.91 11.81 12.78
N TRP A 49 7.10 10.83 13.16
CA TRP A 49 5.65 10.91 13.16
C TRP A 49 5.08 10.10 14.32
N THR A 50 3.86 10.42 14.75
CA THR A 50 3.24 9.79 15.92
C THR A 50 3.02 8.27 15.79
N SER A 51 3.26 7.55 16.89
CA SER A 51 2.98 6.11 17.01
C SER A 51 1.49 5.77 17.14
N ALA A 52 0.63 6.77 17.40
CA ALA A 52 -0.80 6.56 17.63
C ALA A 52 -1.49 5.83 16.45
N GLN A 53 -2.19 4.74 16.75
CA GLN A 53 -2.96 4.01 15.75
C GLN A 53 -4.13 4.87 15.23
N ARG A 54 -4.44 4.75 13.92
CA ARG A 54 -5.64 5.32 13.27
C ARG A 54 -5.72 6.86 13.18
N LYS A 55 -4.58 7.55 13.09
CA LYS A 55 -4.54 8.97 12.72
C LYS A 55 -4.58 9.24 11.21
N SER A 56 -4.62 8.22 10.37
CA SER A 56 -4.68 8.38 8.91
C SER A 56 -6.12 8.45 8.39
N HIS A 57 -6.32 9.14 7.28
CA HIS A 57 -7.58 9.17 6.55
C HIS A 57 -8.15 7.75 6.33
N ALA A 58 -9.45 7.56 6.58
CA ALA A 58 -10.10 6.24 6.58
C ALA A 58 -9.93 5.45 5.27
N ILE A 59 -9.71 6.14 4.16
CA ILE A 59 -9.46 5.56 2.83
C ILE A 59 -8.25 4.60 2.80
N HIS A 60 -7.29 4.77 3.73
CA HIS A 60 -6.11 3.90 3.86
C HIS A 60 -6.41 2.56 4.55
N GLU A 61 -7.61 2.36 5.12
CA GLU A 61 -7.99 1.14 5.85
C GLU A 61 -8.35 -0.05 4.94
N ILE A 62 -7.55 -0.28 3.89
CA ILE A 62 -7.61 -1.44 3.02
C ILE A 62 -6.50 -2.42 3.42
N SER A 63 -6.87 -3.64 3.79
CA SER A 63 -5.91 -4.66 4.23
C SER A 63 -5.05 -5.15 3.06
N TYR A 64 -3.74 -5.12 3.24
CA TYR A 64 -2.72 -5.66 2.33
C TYR A 64 -1.48 -6.03 3.16
N ARG A 65 -0.66 -6.96 2.69
CA ARG A 65 0.58 -7.35 3.38
C ARG A 65 1.73 -6.46 2.89
N ALA A 66 2.73 -6.20 3.74
CA ALA A 66 3.91 -5.41 3.39
C ALA A 66 3.56 -4.00 2.85
N CYS A 67 3.00 -3.15 3.71
CA CYS A 67 2.70 -1.76 3.40
C CYS A 67 3.12 -0.87 4.57
N PHE A 68 3.65 0.32 4.28
CA PHE A 68 3.91 1.34 5.29
C PHE A 68 2.65 2.16 5.62
N LYS A 69 2.74 2.92 6.71
CA LYS A 69 1.69 3.84 7.19
C LYS A 69 1.66 5.10 6.34
N ALA A 70 0.49 5.73 6.21
CA ALA A 70 0.31 6.95 5.43
C ALA A 70 1.14 8.14 5.93
N GLN A 71 1.51 8.15 7.21
CA GLN A 71 2.37 9.18 7.81
C GLN A 71 3.77 9.23 7.19
N LEU A 72 4.29 8.09 6.71
CA LEU A 72 5.61 8.04 6.07
C LEU A 72 5.63 8.85 4.77
N PRO A 73 4.78 8.56 3.75
CA PRO A 73 4.74 9.40 2.56
C PRO A 73 4.25 10.82 2.87
N GLU A 74 3.33 11.01 3.82
CA GLU A 74 2.90 12.35 4.24
C GLU A 74 4.08 13.22 4.70
N PHE A 75 5.01 12.67 5.49
CA PHE A 75 6.19 13.37 5.97
C PHE A 75 7.01 13.97 4.81
N PHE A 76 7.30 13.16 3.79
CA PHE A 76 8.10 13.57 2.63
C PHE A 76 7.32 14.45 1.67
N ILE A 77 6.07 14.11 1.37
CA ILE A 77 5.20 14.86 0.46
C ILE A 77 5.00 16.28 0.99
N ALA A 78 4.80 16.46 2.30
CA ALA A 78 4.61 17.79 2.90
C ALA A 78 5.83 18.70 2.76
N ARG A 79 7.03 18.14 2.72
CA ARG A 79 8.31 18.87 2.76
C ARG A 79 8.92 19.09 1.38
N LEU A 80 8.77 18.11 0.50
CA LEU A 80 9.53 18.03 -0.76
C LEU A 80 8.68 18.35 -1.99
N THR A 81 7.38 18.59 -1.82
CA THR A 81 6.46 18.85 -2.93
C THR A 81 5.44 19.93 -2.61
N ARG A 82 4.90 20.55 -3.66
CA ARG A 82 3.78 21.49 -3.65
C ARG A 82 2.53 20.85 -4.26
N ALA A 83 1.38 21.50 -4.10
CA ALA A 83 0.17 21.08 -4.80
C ALA A 83 0.41 21.08 -6.32
N GLY A 84 -0.02 20.03 -7.00
CA GLY A 84 0.20 19.83 -8.44
C GLY A 84 1.51 19.13 -8.83
N ASP A 85 2.49 19.01 -7.92
CA ASP A 85 3.71 18.23 -8.14
C ASP A 85 3.39 16.73 -8.27
N THR A 86 4.29 15.98 -8.89
CA THR A 86 4.13 14.55 -9.17
C THR A 86 4.89 13.69 -8.16
N VAL A 87 4.15 12.80 -7.48
CA VAL A 87 4.72 11.85 -6.51
C VAL A 87 4.59 10.43 -7.06
N HIS A 88 5.70 9.69 -7.08
CA HIS A 88 5.77 8.34 -7.63
C HIS A 88 6.05 7.26 -6.59
N ASP A 89 5.45 6.09 -6.81
CA ASP A 89 5.78 4.84 -6.12
C ASP A 89 5.94 3.69 -7.15
N PRO A 90 7.16 3.18 -7.40
CA PRO A 90 7.41 2.10 -8.34
C PRO A 90 6.96 0.70 -7.84
N PHE A 91 6.61 0.59 -6.55
CA PHE A 91 6.17 -0.63 -5.87
C PHE A 91 4.86 -0.40 -5.11
N MET A 92 3.88 0.24 -5.77
CA MET A 92 2.75 0.86 -5.08
C MET A 92 1.96 -0.08 -4.15
N GLY A 93 1.86 -1.38 -4.44
CA GLY A 93 1.09 -2.33 -3.66
C GLY A 93 -0.37 -1.88 -3.49
N ARG A 94 -0.80 -1.61 -2.26
CA ARG A 94 -2.10 -0.98 -1.99
C ARG A 94 -2.10 0.55 -2.13
N GLY A 95 -1.17 1.15 -2.85
CA GLY A 95 -1.16 2.57 -3.19
C GLY A 95 -1.11 3.53 -2.01
N THR A 96 -0.40 3.22 -0.91
CA THR A 96 -0.30 4.14 0.23
C THR A 96 0.26 5.50 -0.20
N THR A 97 1.37 5.52 -0.95
CA THR A 97 1.98 6.75 -1.48
C THR A 97 1.06 7.46 -2.50
N PRO A 98 0.58 6.81 -3.58
CA PRO A 98 -0.33 7.45 -4.53
C PRO A 98 -1.58 8.06 -3.90
N VAL A 99 -2.24 7.34 -2.98
CA VAL A 99 -3.46 7.82 -2.31
C VAL A 99 -3.13 9.00 -1.39
N GLN A 100 -2.02 8.93 -0.65
CA GLN A 100 -1.62 10.05 0.21
C GLN A 100 -1.25 11.30 -0.61
N ALA A 101 -0.54 11.13 -1.72
CA ALA A 101 -0.24 12.23 -2.65
C ALA A 101 -1.51 12.90 -3.18
N ALA A 102 -2.50 12.11 -3.62
CA ALA A 102 -3.77 12.62 -4.10
C ALA A 102 -4.55 13.37 -3.00
N LEU A 103 -4.61 12.84 -1.77
CA LEU A 103 -5.24 13.52 -0.63
C LEU A 103 -4.58 14.87 -0.32
N MET A 104 -3.29 15.00 -0.60
CA MET A 104 -2.52 16.22 -0.41
C MET A 104 -2.54 17.12 -1.67
N GLY A 105 -3.32 16.80 -2.71
CA GLY A 105 -3.43 17.62 -3.92
C GLY A 105 -2.23 17.53 -4.85
N ARG A 106 -1.46 16.44 -4.80
CA ARG A 106 -0.38 16.12 -5.75
C ARG A 106 -0.90 15.18 -6.84
N ARG A 107 -0.22 15.13 -7.98
CA ARG A 107 -0.47 14.13 -9.04
C ARG A 107 0.11 12.81 -8.59
N ALA A 108 -0.73 11.78 -8.49
CA ALA A 108 -0.31 10.47 -8.03
C ALA A 108 0.13 9.59 -9.21
N LEU A 109 1.38 9.13 -9.18
CA LEU A 109 1.93 8.19 -10.15
C LEU A 109 2.27 6.87 -9.45
N GLY A 110 1.69 5.77 -9.89
CA GLY A 110 1.95 4.46 -9.29
C GLY A 110 2.35 3.42 -10.33
N ASN A 111 3.27 2.53 -9.98
CA ASN A 111 3.55 1.33 -10.75
C ASN A 111 3.62 0.13 -9.81
N ASP A 112 3.17 -1.03 -10.29
CA ASP A 112 3.42 -2.31 -9.64
C ASP A 112 3.45 -3.39 -10.71
N ILE A 113 4.25 -4.43 -10.53
CA ILE A 113 4.20 -5.59 -11.42
C ILE A 113 2.87 -6.35 -11.30
N ASN A 114 2.22 -6.22 -10.16
CA ASN A 114 0.99 -6.89 -9.86
C ASN A 114 -0.25 -6.06 -10.28
N PRO A 115 -1.09 -6.56 -11.21
CA PRO A 115 -2.29 -5.85 -11.65
C PRO A 115 -3.34 -5.65 -10.54
N LEU A 116 -3.32 -6.45 -9.47
CA LEU A 116 -4.23 -6.26 -8.34
C LEU A 116 -3.98 -4.92 -7.63
N SER A 117 -2.76 -4.40 -7.66
CA SER A 117 -2.40 -3.12 -7.06
C SER A 117 -3.19 -1.95 -7.68
N VAL A 118 -3.47 -2.01 -9.00
CA VAL A 118 -4.35 -1.05 -9.68
C VAL A 118 -5.78 -1.15 -9.14
N LEU A 119 -6.32 -2.36 -9.00
CA LEU A 119 -7.69 -2.61 -8.51
C LEU A 119 -7.88 -2.17 -7.07
N LEU A 120 -6.81 -2.18 -6.27
CA LEU A 120 -6.84 -1.66 -4.91
C LEU A 120 -6.74 -0.14 -4.92
N THR A 121 -5.90 0.45 -5.78
CA THR A 121 -5.50 1.87 -5.71
C THR A 121 -6.44 2.80 -6.45
N ARG A 122 -6.78 2.49 -7.71
CA ARG A 122 -7.56 3.37 -8.59
C ARG A 122 -8.88 3.84 -7.98
N PRO A 123 -9.70 2.99 -7.32
CA PRO A 123 -10.97 3.46 -6.77
C PRO A 123 -10.82 4.51 -5.68
N ARG A 124 -9.66 4.56 -5.00
CA ARG A 124 -9.37 5.55 -3.96
C ARG A 124 -8.86 6.88 -4.50
N LEU A 125 -8.62 6.96 -5.81
CA LEU A 125 -8.28 8.19 -6.54
C LEU A 125 -9.49 8.79 -7.25
N ALA A 126 -10.63 8.09 -7.25
CA ALA A 126 -11.88 8.52 -7.86
C ALA A 126 -12.83 9.12 -6.81
N SER A 127 -13.67 10.05 -7.26
CA SER A 127 -14.78 10.58 -6.45
C SER A 127 -15.95 9.61 -6.50
N VAL A 128 -16.32 9.03 -5.36
CA VAL A 128 -17.42 8.06 -5.23
C VAL A 128 -18.23 8.41 -3.99
N SER A 129 -19.56 8.47 -4.12
CA SER A 129 -20.45 8.71 -2.99
C SER A 129 -21.00 7.39 -2.40
N LEU A 130 -21.36 7.41 -1.11
CA LEU A 130 -22.06 6.28 -0.50
C LEU A 130 -23.40 6.00 -1.19
N GLY A 131 -24.11 7.05 -1.64
CA GLY A 131 -25.40 6.91 -2.33
C GLY A 131 -25.28 6.12 -3.62
N ASP A 132 -24.29 6.45 -4.46
CA ASP A 132 -24.07 5.77 -5.74
C ASP A 132 -23.71 4.30 -5.53
N VAL A 133 -22.88 3.99 -4.53
CA VAL A 133 -22.53 2.60 -4.18
C VAL A 133 -23.76 1.82 -3.74
N MET A 134 -24.63 2.42 -2.91
CA MET A 134 -25.86 1.75 -2.47
C MET A 134 -26.81 1.49 -3.65
N ALA A 135 -27.02 2.49 -4.52
CA ALA A 135 -27.84 2.34 -5.72
C ALA A 135 -27.28 1.25 -6.66
N ALA A 136 -25.96 1.24 -6.89
CA ALA A 136 -25.32 0.23 -7.72
C ALA A 136 -25.50 -1.19 -7.17
N LEU A 137 -25.43 -1.39 -5.85
CA LEU A 137 -25.66 -2.69 -5.20
C LEU A 137 -27.09 -3.23 -5.41
N GLU A 138 -28.08 -2.36 -5.60
CA GLU A 138 -29.47 -2.72 -5.91
C GLU A 138 -29.64 -3.21 -7.34
N THR A 139 -28.77 -2.79 -8.27
CA THR A 139 -28.80 -3.22 -9.68
C THR A 139 -28.24 -4.64 -9.91
N ILE A 140 -27.63 -5.25 -8.89
CA ILE A 140 -26.99 -6.56 -9.02
C ILE A 140 -28.07 -7.65 -8.95
N ASP A 141 -28.19 -8.45 -10.02
CA ASP A 141 -28.94 -9.70 -9.96
C ASP A 141 -28.18 -10.73 -9.12
N TRP A 142 -28.49 -10.78 -7.82
CA TRP A 142 -27.88 -11.71 -6.87
C TRP A 142 -28.27 -13.18 -7.09
N SER A 143 -29.27 -13.46 -7.95
CA SER A 143 -29.77 -14.81 -8.21
C SER A 143 -29.00 -15.53 -9.33
N GLY A 144 -28.42 -14.78 -10.26
CA GLY A 144 -27.73 -15.32 -11.45
C GLY A 144 -26.38 -16.00 -11.20
N GLY A 145 -25.87 -16.01 -9.97
CA GLY A 145 -24.55 -16.56 -9.66
C GLY A 145 -24.50 -18.09 -9.61
N ARG A 146 -23.55 -18.68 -10.34
CA ARG A 146 -23.30 -20.13 -10.37
C ARG A 146 -21.96 -20.46 -9.71
N ILE A 147 -21.93 -21.48 -8.85
CA ILE A 147 -20.70 -21.92 -8.18
C ILE A 147 -19.81 -22.63 -9.20
N GLY A 148 -18.73 -21.98 -9.63
CA GLY A 148 -17.73 -22.61 -10.50
C GLY A 148 -16.67 -23.40 -9.74
N ARG A 149 -16.36 -22.97 -8.50
CA ARG A 149 -15.32 -23.55 -7.65
C ARG A 149 -15.90 -24.07 -6.34
N THR A 150 -16.17 -25.37 -6.27
CA THR A 150 -16.80 -26.02 -5.09
C THR A 150 -15.86 -26.09 -3.89
N ASP A 151 -14.54 -26.09 -4.09
CA ASP A 151 -13.52 -26.04 -3.04
C ASP A 151 -13.63 -24.77 -2.17
N LEU A 152 -14.13 -23.66 -2.73
CA LEU A 152 -14.39 -22.41 -2.01
C LEU A 152 -15.52 -22.51 -0.98
N LEU A 153 -16.30 -23.60 -0.96
CA LEU A 153 -17.22 -23.89 0.13
C LEU A 153 -16.50 -24.10 1.48
N ALA A 154 -15.18 -24.33 1.46
CA ALA A 154 -14.36 -24.26 2.67
C ALA A 154 -14.41 -22.88 3.32
N PHE A 155 -14.56 -21.81 2.54
CA PHE A 155 -14.57 -20.43 3.03
C PHE A 155 -15.98 -19.86 3.16
N TYR A 156 -16.91 -20.26 2.30
CA TYR A 156 -18.18 -19.56 2.10
C TYR A 156 -19.39 -20.48 2.18
N HIS A 157 -20.48 -19.95 2.73
CA HIS A 157 -21.79 -20.59 2.60
C HIS A 157 -22.21 -20.65 1.12
N PRO A 158 -22.89 -21.70 0.63
CA PRO A 158 -23.28 -21.83 -0.78
C PRO A 158 -24.01 -20.62 -1.35
N THR A 159 -24.97 -20.05 -0.61
CA THR A 159 -25.67 -18.82 -1.02
C THR A 159 -24.73 -17.61 -1.11
N THR A 160 -23.78 -17.48 -0.20
CA THR A 160 -22.81 -16.38 -0.22
C THR A 160 -21.87 -16.52 -1.41
N LEU A 161 -21.38 -17.73 -1.69
CA LEU A 161 -20.53 -17.99 -2.86
C LEU A 161 -21.27 -17.69 -4.16
N ARG A 162 -22.54 -18.10 -4.30
CA ARG A 162 -23.36 -17.70 -5.47
C ARG A 162 -23.46 -16.18 -5.61
N ARG A 163 -23.70 -15.45 -4.52
CA ARG A 163 -23.73 -13.97 -4.56
C ARG A 163 -22.39 -13.36 -4.94
N LEU A 164 -21.27 -13.95 -4.51
CA LEU A 164 -19.93 -13.52 -4.93
C LEU A 164 -19.70 -13.75 -6.43
N GLU A 165 -20.12 -14.89 -6.97
CA GLU A 165 -20.01 -15.18 -8.42
C GLU A 165 -20.92 -14.24 -9.24
N ALA A 166 -22.13 -13.93 -8.75
CA ALA A 166 -23.01 -12.92 -9.36
C ALA A 166 -22.35 -11.53 -9.39
N LEU A 167 -21.74 -11.13 -8.28
CA LEU A 167 -20.98 -9.88 -8.19
C LEU A 167 -19.80 -9.86 -9.16
N ARG A 168 -19.05 -10.97 -9.31
CA ARG A 168 -17.95 -11.06 -10.28
C ARG A 168 -18.44 -10.84 -11.71
N ALA A 169 -19.57 -11.44 -12.09
CA ALA A 169 -20.17 -11.24 -13.42
C ALA A 169 -20.60 -9.78 -13.63
N TRP A 170 -21.27 -9.18 -12.64
CA TRP A 170 -21.68 -7.77 -12.70
C TRP A 170 -20.48 -6.82 -12.82
N LEU A 171 -19.39 -7.09 -12.10
CA LEU A 171 -18.14 -6.33 -12.15
C LEU A 171 -17.42 -6.46 -13.50
N ALA A 172 -17.41 -7.65 -14.10
CA ALA A 172 -16.76 -7.88 -15.39
C ALA A 172 -17.40 -7.03 -16.50
N ALA A 173 -18.72 -6.80 -16.44
CA ALA A 173 -19.44 -6.00 -17.42
C ALA A 173 -19.24 -4.47 -17.27
N ARG A 174 -18.86 -3.99 -16.08
CA ARG A 174 -18.82 -2.55 -15.75
C ARG A 174 -17.43 -1.97 -15.52
N ALA A 175 -16.49 -2.81 -15.10
CA ALA A 175 -15.13 -2.39 -14.82
C ALA A 175 -14.12 -3.44 -15.32
N PRO A 176 -14.12 -3.83 -16.60
CA PRO A 176 -13.29 -4.93 -17.10
C PRO A 176 -11.80 -4.74 -16.75
N LEU A 177 -11.10 -5.85 -16.49
CA LEU A 177 -9.66 -5.81 -16.22
C LEU A 177 -8.91 -5.24 -17.43
N GLY A 178 -7.86 -4.45 -17.16
CA GLY A 178 -7.03 -3.84 -18.20
C GLY A 178 -7.64 -2.61 -18.88
N SER A 179 -8.91 -2.28 -18.62
CA SER A 179 -9.54 -1.07 -19.15
C SER A 179 -9.23 0.17 -18.30
N THR A 180 -8.89 1.26 -18.98
CA THR A 180 -8.81 2.61 -18.39
C THR A 180 -10.18 3.25 -18.21
N GLU A 181 -11.15 2.86 -19.04
CA GLU A 181 -12.55 3.29 -18.96
C GLU A 181 -13.34 2.26 -18.14
N VAL A 182 -13.64 2.60 -16.90
CA VAL A 182 -14.45 1.76 -16.00
C VAL A 182 -15.48 2.60 -15.29
N ASP A 183 -16.59 1.97 -14.91
CA ASP A 183 -17.50 2.53 -13.92
C ASP A 183 -16.77 2.68 -12.56
N PRO A 184 -16.56 3.91 -12.05
CA PRO A 184 -15.83 4.15 -10.81
C PRO A 184 -16.53 3.55 -9.59
N VAL A 185 -17.86 3.44 -9.61
CA VAL A 185 -18.65 2.84 -8.52
C VAL A 185 -18.47 1.34 -8.52
N ALA A 186 -18.49 0.71 -9.71
CA ALA A 186 -18.21 -0.72 -9.82
C ALA A 186 -16.78 -1.06 -9.37
N ASP A 187 -15.80 -0.24 -9.75
CA ASP A 187 -14.40 -0.45 -9.35
C ASP A 187 -14.21 -0.26 -7.83
N TRP A 188 -14.94 0.69 -7.22
CA TRP A 188 -15.01 0.82 -5.77
C TRP A 188 -15.58 -0.41 -5.08
N ILE A 189 -16.73 -0.92 -5.56
CA ILE A 189 -17.36 -2.14 -5.05
C ILE A 189 -16.38 -3.32 -5.13
N ARG A 190 -15.64 -3.45 -6.25
CA ARG A 190 -14.58 -4.46 -6.40
C ARG A 190 -13.52 -4.34 -5.32
N MET A 191 -12.93 -3.15 -5.13
CA MET A 191 -11.89 -2.95 -4.11
C MET A 191 -12.38 -3.35 -2.72
N VAL A 192 -13.59 -2.91 -2.36
CA VAL A 192 -14.19 -3.25 -1.06
C VAL A 192 -14.37 -4.77 -0.95
N ALA A 193 -14.87 -5.43 -1.99
CA ALA A 193 -15.05 -6.88 -2.01
C ALA A 193 -13.71 -7.62 -1.87
N LEU A 194 -12.67 -7.23 -2.62
CA LEU A 194 -11.31 -7.79 -2.53
C LEU A 194 -10.74 -7.68 -1.10
N GLY A 195 -11.07 -6.60 -0.40
CA GLY A 195 -10.67 -6.41 0.98
C GLY A 195 -11.43 -7.29 1.98
N ARG A 196 -12.57 -7.88 1.62
CA ARG A 196 -13.51 -8.58 2.53
C ARG A 196 -13.68 -10.08 2.26
N LEU A 197 -12.89 -10.66 1.35
CA LEU A 197 -12.96 -12.09 0.99
C LEU A 197 -12.71 -13.03 2.17
N SER A 198 -11.64 -12.82 2.95
CA SER A 198 -11.28 -13.65 4.10
C SER A 198 -11.02 -12.82 5.35
N GLY A 199 -11.41 -13.35 6.52
CA GLY A 199 -11.08 -12.74 7.81
C GLY A 199 -11.73 -13.44 9.01
N HIS A 200 -11.53 -12.88 10.21
CA HIS A 200 -11.90 -13.51 11.48
C HIS A 200 -13.16 -12.92 12.14
N SER A 201 -13.88 -12.00 11.48
CA SER A 201 -15.04 -11.30 12.04
C SER A 201 -16.26 -11.32 11.09
N SER A 202 -17.41 -10.85 11.58
CA SER A 202 -18.65 -10.77 10.79
C SER A 202 -18.64 -9.71 9.68
N GLY A 203 -17.55 -8.93 9.58
CA GLY A 203 -17.31 -7.97 8.51
C GLY A 203 -16.75 -8.58 7.23
N PHE A 204 -16.57 -9.91 7.16
CA PHE A 204 -16.00 -10.63 6.02
C PHE A 204 -17.03 -11.59 5.41
N PHE A 205 -16.85 -11.90 4.12
CA PHE A 205 -17.70 -12.86 3.40
C PHE A 205 -17.46 -14.29 3.86
N SER A 206 -16.24 -14.61 4.32
CA SER A 206 -15.89 -15.95 4.80
C SER A 206 -16.52 -16.28 6.17
N GLY A 207 -16.46 -17.56 6.50
CA GLY A 207 -16.39 -18.02 7.89
C GLY A 207 -15.14 -17.51 8.61
N ARG A 208 -14.95 -17.90 9.87
CA ARG A 208 -13.76 -17.51 10.63
C ARG A 208 -12.51 -18.08 9.93
N SER A 209 -11.65 -17.18 9.44
CA SER A 209 -10.40 -17.49 8.73
C SER A 209 -9.23 -16.70 9.34
N MET A 210 -8.04 -16.84 8.75
CA MET A 210 -6.87 -16.02 9.07
C MET A 210 -7.07 -14.55 8.69
N PRO A 211 -6.23 -13.63 9.20
CA PRO A 211 -6.32 -12.21 8.91
C PRO A 211 -6.37 -11.87 7.40
N PRO A 212 -7.04 -10.79 7.01
CA PRO A 212 -7.35 -10.48 5.61
C PRO A 212 -6.13 -10.16 4.74
N ASN A 213 -4.96 -9.95 5.32
CA ASN A 213 -3.72 -9.72 4.59
C ASN A 213 -3.10 -11.01 4.04
N GLN A 214 -3.56 -12.19 4.46
CA GLN A 214 -3.04 -13.48 4.00
C GLN A 214 -4.16 -14.51 3.83
N ALA A 215 -4.44 -14.90 2.58
CA ALA A 215 -5.34 -16.00 2.31
C ALA A 215 -4.68 -17.34 2.67
N VAL A 216 -5.29 -18.12 3.57
CA VAL A 216 -4.84 -19.49 3.82
C VAL A 216 -5.20 -20.42 2.66
N SER A 217 -4.52 -21.57 2.57
CA SER A 217 -4.91 -22.63 1.65
C SER A 217 -6.27 -23.24 2.01
N ILE A 218 -6.94 -23.83 1.01
CA ILE A 218 -8.20 -24.56 1.16
C ILE A 218 -8.09 -25.62 2.27
N ARG A 219 -7.03 -26.45 2.23
CA ARG A 219 -6.78 -27.50 3.22
C ARG A 219 -6.63 -26.94 4.64
N SER A 220 -5.95 -25.81 4.79
CA SER A 220 -5.82 -25.14 6.09
C SER A 220 -7.15 -24.57 6.58
N GLN A 221 -7.97 -24.00 5.69
CA GLN A 221 -9.31 -23.52 6.08
C GLN A 221 -10.23 -24.67 6.51
N LEU A 222 -10.20 -25.81 5.83
CA LEU A 222 -10.97 -27.00 6.24
C LEU A 222 -10.59 -27.47 7.64
N ARG A 223 -9.28 -27.51 7.96
CA ARG A 223 -8.79 -27.83 9.31
C ARG A 223 -9.27 -26.81 10.36
N ILE A 224 -9.33 -25.53 10.01
CA ILE A 224 -9.89 -24.49 10.90
C ILE A 224 -11.37 -24.76 11.18
N ASN A 225 -12.16 -25.06 10.14
CA ASN A 225 -13.59 -25.34 10.27
C ASN A 225 -13.85 -26.57 11.16
N GLU A 226 -13.09 -27.65 10.96
CA GLU A 226 -13.18 -28.88 11.76
C GLU A 226 -12.83 -28.62 13.23
N ARG A 227 -11.67 -27.99 13.48
CA ARG A 227 -11.22 -27.65 14.84
C ARG A 227 -12.22 -26.77 15.59
N LEU A 228 -12.84 -25.82 14.90
CA LEU A 228 -13.83 -24.92 15.49
C LEU A 228 -15.25 -25.51 15.49
N ARG A 229 -15.46 -26.67 14.85
CA ARG A 229 -16.78 -27.29 14.61
C ARG A 229 -17.79 -26.29 14.03
N GLN A 230 -17.33 -25.49 13.07
CA GLN A 230 -18.11 -24.41 12.46
C GLN A 230 -18.11 -24.55 10.94
N SER A 231 -19.30 -24.42 10.35
CA SER A 231 -19.45 -24.20 8.91
C SER A 231 -19.45 -22.69 8.60
N PRO A 232 -19.03 -22.30 7.39
CA PRO A 232 -19.16 -20.91 6.96
C PRO A 232 -20.61 -20.41 7.03
N PRO A 233 -20.90 -19.32 7.76
CA PRO A 233 -22.25 -18.81 7.90
C PRO A 233 -22.72 -18.10 6.62
N LYS A 234 -24.03 -18.08 6.39
CA LYS A 234 -24.62 -17.24 5.34
C LYS A 234 -24.31 -15.77 5.63
N ARG A 235 -23.71 -15.07 4.67
CA ARG A 235 -23.40 -13.64 4.71
C ARG A 235 -24.22 -12.85 3.70
N ASP A 236 -24.56 -11.64 4.10
CA ASP A 236 -25.15 -10.63 3.22
C ASP A 236 -24.04 -9.79 2.56
N VAL A 237 -23.73 -10.10 1.30
CA VAL A 237 -22.63 -9.51 0.55
C VAL A 237 -22.82 -7.99 0.40
N ALA A 238 -24.01 -7.55 -0.02
CA ALA A 238 -24.32 -6.14 -0.20
C ALA A 238 -24.16 -5.35 1.11
N ARG A 239 -24.71 -5.87 2.21
CA ARG A 239 -24.62 -5.20 3.53
C ARG A 239 -23.19 -5.07 4.03
N ILE A 240 -22.33 -6.07 3.79
CA ILE A 240 -20.91 -6.01 4.16
C ILE A 240 -20.18 -4.93 3.34
N ILE A 241 -20.43 -4.86 2.03
CA ILE A 241 -19.85 -3.85 1.14
C ILE A 241 -20.31 -2.44 1.55
N ALA A 242 -21.60 -2.26 1.77
CA ALA A 242 -22.18 -0.99 2.24
C ALA A 242 -21.56 -0.52 3.56
N ARG A 243 -21.45 -1.42 4.55
CA ARG A 243 -20.85 -1.10 5.86
C ARG A 243 -19.39 -0.69 5.73
N LYS A 244 -18.59 -1.42 4.94
CA LYS A 244 -17.18 -1.09 4.75
C LYS A 244 -17.01 0.21 3.95
N THR A 245 -17.85 0.45 2.95
CA THR A 245 -17.87 1.71 2.19
C THR A 245 -18.11 2.91 3.11
N ARG A 246 -19.14 2.84 3.97
CA ARG A 246 -19.41 3.90 4.95
C ARG A 246 -18.21 4.16 5.87
N SER A 247 -17.51 3.11 6.29
CA SER A 247 -16.30 3.24 7.11
C SER A 247 -15.15 3.93 6.36
N LEU A 248 -14.94 3.61 5.08
CA LEU A 248 -13.85 4.15 4.26
C LEU A 248 -14.09 5.60 3.84
N LEU A 249 -15.36 5.99 3.63
CA LEU A 249 -15.77 7.33 3.22
C LEU A 249 -16.08 8.28 4.39
N ARG A 250 -15.85 7.85 5.65
CA ARG A 250 -16.19 8.65 6.83
C ARG A 250 -15.48 10.02 6.86
N ASP A 251 -14.27 10.07 6.30
CA ASP A 251 -13.46 11.29 6.25
C ASP A 251 -13.59 12.00 4.88
N GLY A 252 -14.48 11.51 4.00
CA GLY A 252 -14.64 11.95 2.60
C GLY A 252 -14.02 10.99 1.58
N SER A 253 -14.23 11.25 0.30
CA SER A 253 -13.43 10.66 -0.79
C SER A 253 -12.26 11.59 -1.12
N ALA A 254 -11.21 11.08 -1.75
CA ALA A 254 -10.24 11.96 -2.39
C ALA A 254 -10.97 12.83 -3.43
N ALA A 255 -10.57 14.09 -3.57
CA ALA A 255 -10.93 14.85 -4.76
C ALA A 255 -10.41 14.08 -5.99
N ALA A 256 -11.18 14.06 -7.09
CA ALA A 256 -10.76 13.36 -8.29
C ALA A 256 -9.33 13.81 -8.66
N ALA A 257 -8.38 12.87 -8.60
CA ALA A 257 -6.97 13.23 -8.67
C ALA A 257 -6.59 13.52 -10.13
N VAL A 258 -6.75 14.78 -10.55
CA VAL A 258 -6.48 15.22 -11.92
C VAL A 258 -5.04 14.86 -12.32
N GLY A 259 -4.88 14.17 -13.44
CA GLY A 259 -3.57 13.80 -13.98
C GLY A 259 -2.86 12.64 -13.27
N SER A 260 -3.52 11.93 -12.34
CA SER A 260 -2.95 10.72 -11.73
C SER A 260 -2.95 9.54 -12.71
N ARG A 261 -1.91 8.72 -12.66
CA ARG A 261 -1.73 7.57 -13.55
C ARG A 261 -1.20 6.36 -12.80
N LEU A 262 -1.77 5.20 -13.09
CA LEU A 262 -1.34 3.91 -12.53
C LEU A 262 -0.89 2.99 -13.66
N LEU A 263 0.24 2.34 -13.47
CA LEU A 263 0.85 1.42 -14.41
C LEU A 263 0.93 0.01 -13.81
N THR A 264 0.96 -0.98 -14.69
CA THR A 264 1.28 -2.37 -14.35
C THR A 264 2.54 -2.78 -15.11
N GLY A 265 3.65 -3.03 -14.42
CA GLY A 265 4.92 -3.35 -15.06
C GLY A 265 6.11 -3.43 -14.10
N HIS A 266 7.29 -3.77 -14.63
CA HIS A 266 8.52 -3.81 -13.85
C HIS A 266 8.95 -2.40 -13.41
N ALA A 267 9.32 -2.28 -12.12
CA ALA A 267 9.79 -1.04 -11.50
C ALA A 267 11.07 -0.46 -12.13
N SER A 268 11.88 -1.30 -12.78
CA SER A 268 13.12 -0.91 -13.46
C SER A 268 12.92 -0.40 -14.88
N ARG A 269 11.69 -0.42 -15.40
CA ARG A 269 11.40 0.00 -16.78
C ARG A 269 9.97 0.49 -16.95
N THR A 270 9.81 1.80 -16.89
CA THR A 270 8.54 2.54 -16.99
C THR A 270 8.56 3.56 -18.14
N PRO A 271 8.69 3.12 -19.42
CA PRO A 271 8.78 4.02 -20.58
C PRO A 271 7.54 4.92 -20.77
N GLN A 272 6.44 4.61 -20.09
CA GLN A 272 5.24 5.41 -20.05
C GLN A 272 5.40 6.72 -19.25
N ILE A 273 6.44 6.83 -18.43
CA ILE A 273 6.77 8.01 -17.61
C ILE A 273 7.87 8.80 -18.31
N ALA A 274 7.65 10.09 -18.51
CA ALA A 274 8.61 10.98 -19.16
C ALA A 274 9.84 11.26 -18.28
N ASP A 275 10.98 11.50 -18.91
CA ASP A 275 12.22 11.90 -18.23
C ASP A 275 12.01 13.19 -17.43
N GLY A 276 12.57 13.26 -16.23
CA GLY A 276 12.53 14.46 -15.40
C GLY A 276 11.13 14.97 -15.03
N SER A 277 10.09 14.12 -15.07
CA SER A 277 8.69 14.50 -14.84
C SER A 277 8.17 14.26 -13.43
N VAL A 278 8.98 13.63 -12.56
CA VAL A 278 8.64 13.30 -11.16
C VAL A 278 9.40 14.19 -10.20
N ASP A 279 8.72 14.69 -9.15
CA ASP A 279 9.29 15.54 -8.11
C ASP A 279 9.84 14.73 -6.92
N LEU A 280 9.10 13.68 -6.55
CA LEU A 280 9.39 12.87 -5.36
C LEU A 280 9.02 11.42 -5.62
N VAL A 281 9.93 10.51 -5.26
CA VAL A 281 9.64 9.07 -5.13
C VAL A 281 9.56 8.72 -3.64
N VAL A 282 8.47 8.10 -3.21
CA VAL A 282 8.36 7.50 -1.87
C VAL A 282 7.89 6.06 -2.00
N THR A 283 8.75 5.12 -1.62
CA THR A 283 8.52 3.71 -1.93
C THR A 283 9.12 2.76 -0.91
N SER A 284 8.77 1.49 -1.03
CA SER A 284 9.38 0.36 -0.33
C SER A 284 9.46 -0.80 -1.31
N PRO A 285 10.64 -1.40 -1.54
CA PRO A 285 10.79 -2.55 -2.42
C PRO A 285 10.17 -3.81 -1.80
N PRO A 286 9.97 -4.87 -2.60
CA PRO A 286 9.70 -6.19 -2.04
C PRO A 286 10.88 -6.65 -1.17
N PHE A 287 10.55 -7.12 0.04
CA PHE A 287 11.53 -7.64 0.99
C PHE A 287 12.12 -8.97 0.51
N LEU A 288 13.42 -9.16 0.76
CA LEU A 288 14.16 -10.40 0.51
C LEU A 288 13.44 -11.62 1.14
N ASP A 289 12.91 -12.50 0.29
CA ASP A 289 12.36 -13.83 0.66
C ASP A 289 11.19 -13.86 1.68
N ILE A 290 10.41 -12.78 1.83
CA ILE A 290 9.35 -12.71 2.88
C ILE A 290 7.91 -12.78 2.31
N VAL A 291 7.68 -12.32 1.09
CA VAL A 291 6.32 -12.14 0.54
C VAL A 291 6.06 -13.08 -0.63
N HIS A 292 5.23 -14.10 -0.40
CA HIS A 292 4.77 -15.01 -1.45
C HIS A 292 3.48 -14.46 -2.06
N TYR A 293 3.61 -13.55 -3.01
CA TYR A 293 2.49 -12.80 -3.57
C TYR A 293 1.32 -13.70 -4.04
N ALA A 294 1.62 -14.72 -4.85
CA ALA A 294 0.62 -15.65 -5.36
C ALA A 294 -0.11 -16.38 -4.22
N ALA A 295 0.63 -16.87 -3.23
CA ALA A 295 0.06 -17.58 -2.09
C ALA A 295 -0.72 -16.66 -1.15
N ASP A 296 -0.32 -15.40 -0.99
CA ASP A 296 -1.01 -14.47 -0.10
C ASP A 296 -2.27 -13.86 -0.74
N ASN A 297 -2.32 -13.76 -2.08
CA ASN A 297 -3.37 -13.08 -2.83
C ASN A 297 -4.21 -13.99 -3.72
N TRP A 298 -4.02 -15.31 -3.74
CA TRP A 298 -4.74 -16.22 -4.64
C TRP A 298 -6.27 -16.05 -4.62
N LEU A 299 -6.86 -15.77 -3.45
CA LEU A 299 -8.30 -15.56 -3.31
C LEU A 299 -8.73 -14.21 -3.93
N ARG A 300 -7.91 -13.17 -3.82
CA ARG A 300 -8.12 -11.89 -4.50
C ARG A 300 -7.97 -12.04 -6.01
N CYS A 301 -6.96 -12.77 -6.46
CA CYS A 301 -6.74 -13.07 -7.88
C CYS A 301 -7.92 -13.86 -8.47
N TRP A 302 -8.40 -14.90 -7.77
CA TRP A 302 -9.62 -15.61 -8.13
C TRP A 302 -10.79 -14.63 -8.28
N PHE A 303 -11.08 -13.81 -7.27
CA PHE A 303 -12.23 -12.92 -7.31
C PHE A 303 -12.11 -11.90 -8.45
N ALA A 304 -10.93 -11.32 -8.64
CA ALA A 304 -10.66 -10.34 -9.69
C ALA A 304 -10.67 -10.96 -11.11
N GLY A 305 -10.44 -12.26 -11.24
CA GLY A 305 -10.21 -12.90 -12.54
C GLY A 305 -8.77 -12.73 -13.05
N ILE A 306 -7.81 -12.55 -12.15
CA ILE A 306 -6.38 -12.47 -12.44
C ILE A 306 -5.79 -13.87 -12.32
N ASP A 307 -5.01 -14.26 -13.31
CA ASP A 307 -4.17 -15.46 -13.26
C ASP A 307 -2.87 -15.13 -12.48
N PRO A 308 -2.69 -15.64 -11.24
CA PRO A 308 -1.54 -15.29 -10.42
C PRO A 308 -0.22 -15.81 -11.00
N ASP A 309 -0.25 -16.88 -11.80
CA ASP A 309 0.96 -17.50 -12.35
C ASP A 309 1.56 -16.68 -13.50
N ARG A 310 0.79 -15.74 -14.07
CA ARG A 310 1.26 -14.77 -15.07
C ARG A 310 1.94 -13.55 -14.46
N VAL A 311 1.87 -13.38 -13.15
CA VAL A 311 2.52 -12.27 -12.44
C VAL A 311 3.92 -12.71 -12.02
N ALA A 312 4.90 -12.47 -12.90
CA ALA A 312 6.30 -12.83 -12.67
C ALA A 312 6.95 -11.90 -11.64
N ILE A 313 6.79 -12.19 -10.35
CA ILE A 313 7.48 -11.45 -9.29
C ILE A 313 8.82 -12.11 -9.01
N ASP A 314 9.89 -11.40 -9.31
CA ASP A 314 11.24 -11.87 -9.03
C ASP A 314 11.45 -12.03 -7.52
N MET A 315 11.72 -13.27 -7.09
CA MET A 315 12.14 -13.57 -5.73
C MET A 315 13.67 -13.60 -5.69
N HIS A 316 14.27 -12.50 -5.24
CA HIS A 316 15.71 -12.44 -5.00
C HIS A 316 16.02 -13.13 -3.66
N ARG A 317 16.89 -14.15 -3.71
CA ARG A 317 17.28 -14.95 -2.53
C ARG A 317 18.64 -14.56 -1.93
N THR A 318 19.46 -13.82 -2.68
CA THR A 318 20.78 -13.34 -2.26
C THR A 318 20.80 -11.82 -2.14
N GLU A 319 21.72 -11.31 -1.33
CA GLU A 319 21.89 -9.86 -1.13
C GLU A 319 22.36 -9.20 -2.42
N GLU A 320 23.23 -9.85 -3.20
CA GLU A 320 23.73 -9.37 -4.47
C GLU A 320 22.60 -9.21 -5.49
N ALA A 321 21.80 -10.26 -5.71
CA ALA A 321 20.71 -10.21 -6.68
C ALA A 321 19.64 -9.17 -6.30
N TRP A 322 19.41 -8.98 -5.00
CA TRP A 322 18.50 -7.93 -4.52
C TRP A 322 19.09 -6.53 -4.70
N THR A 323 20.39 -6.36 -4.46
CA THR A 323 21.12 -5.10 -4.67
C THR A 323 21.10 -4.71 -6.16
N ASP A 324 21.31 -5.66 -7.07
CA ASP A 324 21.26 -5.44 -8.52
C ASP A 324 19.87 -5.02 -9.00
N MET A 325 18.82 -5.63 -8.44
CA MET A 325 17.44 -5.23 -8.69
C MET A 325 17.19 -3.80 -8.23
N VAL A 326 17.62 -3.45 -7.01
CA VAL A 326 17.48 -2.08 -6.48
C VAL A 326 18.26 -1.09 -7.34
N ALA A 327 19.49 -1.42 -7.78
CA ALA A 327 20.29 -0.57 -8.64
C ALA A 327 19.59 -0.29 -9.97
N SER A 328 18.99 -1.33 -10.58
CA SER A 328 18.20 -1.20 -11.81
C SER A 328 16.98 -0.30 -11.62
N VAL A 329 16.29 -0.42 -10.48
CA VAL A 329 15.13 0.41 -10.14
C VAL A 329 15.54 1.84 -9.87
N LEU A 330 16.62 2.07 -9.11
CA LEU A 330 17.17 3.39 -8.85
C LEU A 330 17.64 4.07 -10.15
N GLY A 331 18.22 3.32 -11.10
CA GLY A 331 18.56 3.85 -12.42
C GLY A 331 17.33 4.40 -13.16
N GLU A 332 16.21 3.68 -13.11
CA GLU A 332 14.95 4.15 -13.68
C GLU A 332 14.35 5.33 -12.89
N GLN A 333 14.43 5.31 -11.55
CA GLN A 333 14.01 6.44 -10.72
C GLN A 333 14.83 7.69 -11.05
N ALA A 334 16.11 7.51 -11.33
CA ALA A 334 16.97 8.57 -11.75
C ALA A 334 16.45 9.19 -13.05
N ARG A 335 16.13 8.39 -14.08
CA ARG A 335 15.63 8.88 -15.37
C ARG A 335 14.38 9.75 -15.21
N ILE A 336 13.41 9.31 -14.41
CA ILE A 336 12.11 9.98 -14.29
C ILE A 336 12.11 11.17 -13.32
N LEU A 337 13.02 11.20 -12.35
CA LEU A 337 13.13 12.31 -11.41
C LEU A 337 13.74 13.54 -12.07
N ARG A 338 13.17 14.72 -11.80
CA ARG A 338 13.82 15.99 -12.16
C ARG A 338 15.11 16.20 -11.36
N SER A 339 16.03 17.01 -11.86
CA SER A 339 17.19 17.46 -11.07
C SER A 339 16.71 18.15 -9.78
N GLY A 340 17.36 17.81 -8.66
CA GLY A 340 16.95 18.20 -7.31
C GLY A 340 15.72 17.46 -6.76
N GLY A 341 15.11 16.55 -7.52
CA GLY A 341 14.07 15.65 -7.05
C GLY A 341 14.62 14.61 -6.05
N HIS A 342 13.76 14.05 -5.20
CA HIS A 342 14.18 13.20 -4.09
C HIS A 342 13.63 11.77 -4.19
N VAL A 343 14.39 10.81 -3.65
CA VAL A 343 13.90 9.45 -3.34
C VAL A 343 13.93 9.27 -1.83
N ALA A 344 12.79 8.89 -1.27
CA ALA A 344 12.66 8.33 0.06
C ALA A 344 12.39 6.83 -0.08
N PHE A 345 13.45 6.02 0.08
CA PHE A 345 13.42 4.59 -0.17
C PHE A 345 13.37 3.83 1.17
N GLU A 346 12.18 3.48 1.62
CA GLU A 346 11.99 2.76 2.88
C GLU A 346 12.35 1.29 2.72
N VAL A 347 13.10 0.81 3.70
CA VAL A 347 13.40 -0.59 3.89
C VAL A 347 13.34 -0.90 5.38
N GLY A 348 12.95 -2.13 5.67
CA GLY A 348 12.97 -2.68 7.01
C GLY A 348 14.20 -3.56 7.24
N GLU A 349 14.32 -4.03 8.47
CA GLU A 349 15.31 -5.04 8.83
C GLU A 349 14.80 -6.45 8.46
N VAL A 350 15.64 -7.28 7.84
CA VAL A 350 15.30 -8.67 7.53
C VAL A 350 16.21 -9.65 8.27
N ARG A 351 15.75 -10.91 8.41
CA ARG A 351 16.46 -11.98 9.14
C ARG A 351 16.80 -11.58 10.59
N SER A 352 15.83 -11.00 11.30
CA SER A 352 15.96 -10.57 12.69
C SER A 352 17.09 -9.56 12.93
N GLY A 353 17.23 -8.56 12.06
CA GLY A 353 18.24 -7.50 12.19
C GLY A 353 19.64 -7.87 11.72
N ARG A 354 19.85 -9.09 11.19
CA ARG A 354 21.17 -9.52 10.68
C ARG A 354 21.53 -8.92 9.34
N VAL A 355 20.53 -8.54 8.55
CA VAL A 355 20.73 -7.90 7.24
C VAL A 355 20.05 -6.54 7.27
N LEU A 356 20.88 -5.51 7.13
CA LEU A 356 20.51 -4.10 7.09
C LEU A 356 20.29 -3.70 5.62
N LEU A 357 19.04 -3.80 5.15
CA LEU A 357 18.70 -3.55 3.75
C LEU A 357 19.04 -2.12 3.30
N GLU A 358 19.03 -1.14 4.21
CA GLU A 358 19.39 0.24 3.91
C GLU A 358 20.83 0.37 3.43
N ARG A 359 21.73 -0.50 3.91
CA ARG A 359 23.12 -0.54 3.46
C ARG A 359 23.24 -1.12 2.05
N LEU A 360 22.39 -2.07 1.71
CA LEU A 360 22.33 -2.63 0.36
C LEU A 360 21.77 -1.59 -0.62
N VAL A 361 20.72 -0.84 -0.24
CA VAL A 361 20.21 0.28 -1.04
C VAL A 361 21.28 1.37 -1.19
N TRP A 362 22.01 1.69 -0.12
CA TRP A 362 23.10 2.67 -0.15
C TRP A 362 24.20 2.30 -1.16
N ARG A 363 24.56 1.01 -1.23
CA ARG A 363 25.50 0.47 -2.23
C ARG A 363 24.89 0.44 -3.62
N ALA A 364 23.62 0.06 -3.77
CA ALA A 364 22.92 0.04 -5.06
C ALA A 364 22.83 1.42 -5.72
N ALA A 365 22.90 2.50 -4.93
CA ALA A 365 22.94 3.87 -5.43
C ALA A 365 24.33 4.30 -5.95
N GLU A 366 25.38 3.50 -5.77
CA GLU A 366 26.73 3.85 -6.22
C GLU A 366 26.84 3.90 -7.75
N GLY A 367 27.53 4.93 -8.26
CA GLY A 367 27.67 5.17 -9.70
C GLY A 367 26.40 5.70 -10.39
N LEU A 368 25.27 5.78 -9.69
CA LEU A 368 24.05 6.43 -10.19
C LEU A 368 24.11 7.94 -9.91
N PRO A 369 23.37 8.77 -10.68
CA PRO A 369 23.40 10.23 -10.57
C PRO A 369 22.57 10.73 -9.38
N PHE A 370 22.92 10.24 -8.18
CA PHE A 370 22.32 10.61 -6.92
C PHE A 370 23.38 11.11 -5.94
N GLU A 371 23.05 12.19 -5.27
CA GLU A 371 23.67 12.53 -4.00
C GLU A 371 23.01 11.69 -2.91
N ARG A 372 23.82 10.97 -2.15
CA ARG A 372 23.37 10.11 -1.05
C ARG A 372 23.35 10.94 0.24
N LEU A 373 22.17 11.36 0.68
CA LEU A 373 22.00 12.34 1.77
C LEU A 373 22.12 11.72 3.17
N GLY A 374 21.82 10.43 3.30
CA GLY A 374 21.88 9.69 4.56
C GLY A 374 20.73 8.70 4.72
N VAL A 375 20.57 8.17 5.92
CA VAL A 375 19.49 7.26 6.30
C VAL A 375 18.69 7.88 7.44
N MET A 376 17.40 8.08 7.22
CA MET A 376 16.46 8.50 8.25
C MET A 376 15.88 7.25 8.93
N VAL A 377 15.97 7.18 10.25
CA VAL A 377 15.43 6.07 11.05
C VAL A 377 14.30 6.61 11.92
N ASN A 378 13.07 6.25 11.56
CA ASN A 378 11.92 6.49 12.42
C ASN A 378 11.83 5.34 13.44
N ASP A 379 12.25 5.63 14.67
CA ASP A 379 12.31 4.68 15.77
C ASP A 379 11.16 4.91 16.76
N GLN A 380 10.36 3.88 17.02
CA GLN A 380 9.13 3.98 17.83
C GLN A 380 8.86 2.71 18.65
N ASP A 381 8.52 2.89 19.92
CA ASP A 381 8.06 1.81 20.78
C ASP A 381 6.57 1.48 20.53
N PHE A 382 6.29 0.42 19.76
CA PHE A 382 4.94 -0.08 19.55
C PHE A 382 4.51 -1.09 20.62
N THR A 383 3.47 -0.76 21.40
CA THR A 383 3.00 -1.62 22.50
C THR A 383 2.03 -2.75 22.10
N LYS A 384 1.49 -2.82 20.86
CA LYS A 384 0.35 -3.74 20.60
C LYS A 384 0.14 -4.21 19.15
N THR A 385 1.09 -4.99 18.60
CA THR A 385 0.83 -5.98 17.53
C THR A 385 1.85 -7.13 17.48
N ALA A 386 3.00 -6.98 18.14
CA ALA A 386 4.07 -7.97 18.26
C ALA A 386 3.64 -9.32 18.88
N ASN A 387 2.67 -9.31 19.80
CA ASN A 387 2.19 -10.52 20.48
C ASN A 387 1.44 -11.52 19.58
N CYS A 388 0.90 -11.09 18.43
CA CYS A 388 0.28 -12.04 17.48
C CYS A 388 1.30 -12.83 16.67
N TRP A 389 2.57 -12.39 16.65
CA TRP A 389 3.67 -12.99 15.89
C TRP A 389 4.82 -13.47 16.79
N GLY A 390 4.60 -13.59 18.10
CA GLY A 390 5.58 -14.14 19.05
C GLY A 390 6.80 -13.26 19.31
N VAL A 391 6.72 -11.95 19.00
CA VAL A 391 7.81 -11.01 19.31
C VAL A 391 7.55 -10.43 20.70
N ALA A 392 8.47 -10.68 21.63
CA ALA A 392 8.44 -10.12 22.99
C ALA A 392 8.93 -8.66 22.98
N ASN A 393 8.31 -7.81 23.80
CA ASN A 393 8.80 -6.44 24.02
C ASN A 393 10.16 -6.48 24.74
N GLY A 394 11.10 -5.64 24.29
CA GLY A 394 12.35 -5.37 25.01
C GLY A 394 13.61 -6.10 24.52
N SER A 395 13.55 -6.89 23.45
CA SER A 395 14.77 -7.29 22.72
C SER A 395 15.08 -6.28 21.62
N LYS A 396 16.22 -5.58 21.72
CA LYS A 396 16.76 -4.70 20.66
C LYS A 396 16.56 -5.34 19.28
N GLY A 397 15.85 -4.65 18.38
CA GLY A 397 15.71 -5.05 16.97
C GLY A 397 14.29 -5.25 16.43
N THR A 398 13.26 -4.53 16.90
CA THR A 398 11.94 -4.61 16.23
C THR A 398 11.18 -3.28 16.21
N ASN A 399 10.89 -2.81 14.98
CA ASN A 399 9.89 -1.81 14.58
C ASN A 399 10.37 -0.39 14.20
N SER A 400 11.59 -0.22 13.68
CA SER A 400 12.00 1.03 13.03
C SER A 400 11.71 1.02 11.51
N ASN A 401 11.38 2.17 10.94
CA ASN A 401 11.43 2.37 9.49
C ASN A 401 12.78 2.98 9.13
N ARG A 402 13.53 2.39 8.20
CA ARG A 402 14.82 2.91 7.74
C ARG A 402 14.67 3.41 6.31
N ILE A 403 14.89 4.69 6.09
CA ILE A 403 14.62 5.34 4.81
C ILE A 403 15.93 5.89 4.26
N VAL A 404 16.39 5.32 3.14
CA VAL A 404 17.54 5.87 2.41
C VAL A 404 17.08 7.10 1.65
N LEU A 405 17.78 8.22 1.86
CA LEU A 405 17.49 9.52 1.24
C LEU A 405 18.48 9.79 0.12
N LEU A 406 17.95 9.96 -1.10
CA LEU A 406 18.72 10.29 -2.30
C LEU A 406 18.18 11.57 -2.93
N ARG A 407 19.07 12.39 -3.49
CA ARG A 407 18.71 13.57 -4.30
C ARG A 407 19.29 13.43 -5.70
N ARG A 408 18.46 13.60 -6.73
CA ARG A 408 18.87 13.53 -8.13
C ARG A 408 19.79 14.71 -8.45
N ILE A 409 20.98 14.42 -8.96
CA ILE A 409 21.94 15.41 -9.49
C ILE A 409 21.51 15.81 -10.90
#